data_AF-A0A015MBW2-F1
#
_entry.id   AF-A0A015MBW2-F1
#
_cell.length_a   1.000
_cell.length_b   1.000
_cell.length_c   1.000
_cell.angle_alpha   90.00
_cell.angle_beta   90.00
_cell.angle_gamma   90.00
#
_symmetry.space_group_name_H-M   'P 1'
#
loop_
_entity.id
_entity.type
_entity.pdbx_description
1 polymer ?
#
loop_
_entity_poly.entity_id
_entity_poly.type
_entity_poly.pdbx_seq_one_letter_code
_entity_poly.pdbx_strand_id
1 'polypeptide(L)' 'MSGAHLLTLGSSTTRFEQLLKLSNLSNSVMYRHDVIKFDRQDDGAAYCVFCSGNLQNCHEAHDTEEDIRGLFVYLFIMS' A
#
# COMPACT_ATOMS: atom_id res chain seq x y z
N MET A 1 -3.34 -16.93 -5.30
CA MET A 1 -3.87 -15.88 -4.40
C MET A 1 -5.08 -15.25 -5.07
N SER A 2 -6.26 -15.25 -4.45
CA SER A 2 -7.41 -14.48 -4.96
C SER A 2 -7.56 -13.18 -4.15
N GLY A 3 -7.98 -12.09 -4.79
CA GLY A 3 -8.05 -10.77 -4.18
C GLY A 3 -7.99 -9.65 -5.23
N ALA A 4 -8.21 -8.41 -4.82
CA ALA A 4 -8.06 -7.26 -5.70
C ALA A 4 -6.58 -7.03 -6.02
N HIS A 5 -6.22 -7.04 -7.30
CA HIS A 5 -4.86 -6.75 -7.78
C HIS A 5 -4.73 -5.36 -8.41
N LEU A 6 -5.88 -4.75 -8.73
CA LEU A 6 -6.03 -3.45 -9.37
C LEU A 6 -7.23 -2.77 -8.73
N LEU A 7 -7.07 -1.50 -8.38
CA LEU A 7 -8.13 -0.64 -7.86
C LEU A 7 -8.08 0.68 -8.61
N THR A 8 -9.24 1.17 -9.03
CA THR A 8 -9.36 2.43 -9.78
C THR A 8 -10.41 3.30 -9.09
N LEU A 9 -10.02 4.54 -8.77
CA LEU A 9 -10.90 5.57 -8.22
C LEU A 9 -10.79 6.83 -9.10
N GLY A 10 -11.84 7.09 -9.87
CA GLY A 10 -11.81 8.16 -10.88
C GLY A 10 -10.74 7.87 -11.93
N SER A 11 -9.81 8.82 -12.11
CA SER A 11 -8.64 8.68 -12.99
C SER A 11 -7.42 8.05 -12.31
N SER A 12 -7.48 7.83 -10.99
CA SER A 12 -6.37 7.26 -10.22
C SER A 12 -6.47 5.75 -10.21
N THR A 13 -5.35 5.07 -10.48
CA THR A 13 -5.28 3.62 -10.46
C THR A 13 -4.13 3.17 -9.57
N THR A 14 -4.35 2.07 -8.86
CA THR A 14 -3.41 1.48 -7.94
C THR A 14 -3.35 -0.02 -8.16
N ARG A 15 -2.13 -0.54 -8.26
CA ARG A 15 -1.84 -1.97 -8.45
C ARG A 15 -1.25 -2.56 -7.18
N PHE A 16 -1.62 -3.80 -6.88
CA PHE A 16 -0.99 -4.59 -5.81
C PHE A 16 0.54 -4.64 -5.95
N GLU A 17 1.04 -4.66 -7.18
CA GLU A 17 2.48 -4.64 -7.50
C GLU A 17 3.20 -3.40 -6.94
N GLN A 18 2.51 -2.26 -6.84
CA GLN A 18 3.07 -1.04 -6.26
C GLN A 18 3.26 -1.20 -4.75
N LEU A 19 2.24 -1.76 -4.07
CA LEU A 19 2.31 -2.11 -2.64
C LEU A 19 3.44 -3.13 -2.38
N LEU A 20 3.55 -4.12 -3.26
CA LEU A 20 4.58 -5.14 -3.17
C LEU A 20 5.98 -4.55 -3.37
N LYS A 21 6.16 -3.67 -4.36
CA LYS A 21 7.42 -2.94 -4.56
C LYS A 21 7.81 -2.17 -3.31
N LEU A 22 6.89 -1.41 -2.72
CA LEU A 22 7.12 -0.66 -1.48
C LEU A 22 7.58 -1.60 -0.35
N SER A 23 6.95 -2.76 -0.20
CA SER A 23 7.29 -3.72 0.87
C SER A 23 8.65 -4.42 0.72
N ASN A 24 9.26 -4.37 -0.47
CA ASN A 24 10.55 -5.00 -0.75
C ASN A 24 11.74 -4.04 -0.59
N LEU A 25 11.50 -2.78 -0.23
CA LEU A 25 12.55 -1.80 -0.03
C LEU A 25 13.28 -2.05 1.29
N SER A 26 14.59 -1.82 1.31
CA SER A 26 15.44 -2.05 2.48
C SER A 26 15.11 -1.15 3.67
N ASN A 27 14.49 0.01 3.40
CA ASN A 27 14.01 0.97 4.40
C ASN A 27 12.48 1.05 4.45
N SER A 28 11.77 0.02 3.97
CA SER A 28 10.31 0.04 3.98
C SER A 28 9.76 -0.03 5.39
N VAL A 29 8.79 0.85 5.68
CA VAL A 29 7.97 0.77 6.88
C VAL A 29 6.84 -0.25 6.72
N MET A 30 6.54 -0.66 5.47
CA MET A 30 5.60 -1.72 5.15
C MET A 30 6.33 -3.06 5.07
N TYR A 31 6.03 -3.97 5.98
CA TYR A 31 6.61 -5.30 5.90
C TYR A 31 5.91 -6.15 4.84
N ARG A 32 6.71 -6.93 4.10
CA ARG A 32 6.21 -7.86 3.09
C ARG A 32 5.16 -8.85 3.62
N HIS A 33 5.23 -9.23 4.89
CA HIS A 33 4.27 -10.15 5.52
C HIS A 33 2.91 -9.50 5.81
N ASP A 34 2.86 -8.17 5.92
CA ASP A 34 1.60 -7.43 6.07
C ASP A 34 0.93 -7.20 4.70
N VAL A 35 1.73 -7.06 3.64
CA VAL A 35 1.26 -6.90 2.26
C VAL A 35 0.81 -8.24 1.63
N ILE A 36 1.61 -9.31 1.82
CA ILE A 36 1.28 -10.65 1.32
C ILE A 36 0.79 -11.48 2.50
N LYS A 37 -0.51 -11.40 2.80
CA LYS A 37 -1.10 -12.18 3.88
C LYS A 37 -1.96 -13.34 3.41
N PHE A 38 -1.80 -14.47 4.10
CA PHE A 38 -2.60 -15.66 3.89
C PHE A 38 -3.90 -15.61 4.70
N ASP A 39 -3.84 -14.99 5.89
CA ASP A 39 -5.02 -14.69 6.69
C ASP A 39 -5.60 -13.32 6.31
N ARG A 40 -6.86 -13.33 5.87
CA ARG A 40 -7.57 -12.14 5.36
C ARG A 40 -8.36 -11.40 6.45
N GLN A 41 -8.35 -11.90 7.69
CA GLN A 41 -9.08 -11.31 8.83
C GLN A 41 -8.14 -10.68 9.86
N ASP A 42 -6.86 -10.53 9.54
CA ASP A 42 -5.90 -9.88 10.43
C ASP A 42 -5.94 -8.37 10.22
N ASP A 43 -6.79 -7.72 11.02
CA ASP A 43 -6.94 -6.27 11.05
C ASP A 43 -5.64 -5.55 11.44
N GLY A 44 -4.72 -6.23 12.14
CA GLY A 44 -3.41 -5.69 12.50
C GLY A 44 -2.52 -5.48 11.28
N ALA A 45 -2.48 -6.45 10.36
CA ALA A 45 -1.77 -6.23 9.08
C ALA A 45 -2.45 -5.19 8.21
N ALA A 46 -3.78 -5.20 8.15
CA ALA A 46 -4.50 -4.17 7.43
C ALA A 46 -4.09 -2.79 7.99
N TYR A 47 -4.13 -2.61 9.31
CA TYR A 47 -3.67 -1.38 9.93
C TYR A 47 -2.21 -1.03 9.58
N CYS A 48 -1.27 -1.97 9.67
CA CYS A 48 0.13 -1.72 9.31
C CYS A 48 0.32 -1.27 7.85
N VAL A 49 -0.48 -1.80 6.92
CA VAL A 49 -0.44 -1.46 5.48
C VAL A 49 -1.13 -0.12 5.19
N PHE A 50 -2.29 0.14 5.81
CA PHE A 50 -3.13 1.30 5.52
C PHE A 50 -2.92 2.48 6.49
N CYS A 51 -2.09 2.34 7.53
CA CYS A 51 -1.83 3.39 8.51
C CYS A 51 -1.20 4.62 7.85
N SER A 52 -1.84 5.79 8.05
CA SER A 52 -1.42 7.07 7.49
C SER A 52 0.04 7.43 7.78
N GLY A 53 0.56 7.09 8.96
CA GLY A 53 1.97 7.32 9.31
C GLY A 53 2.95 6.50 8.47
N ASN A 54 2.64 5.22 8.22
CA ASN A 54 3.47 4.36 7.36
C ASN A 54 3.39 4.81 5.91
N LEU A 55 2.21 5.24 5.48
CA LEU A 55 1.99 5.77 4.14
C LEU A 55 2.72 7.08 3.89
N GLN A 56 2.67 8.01 4.84
CA GLN A 56 3.43 9.24 4.77
C GLN A 56 4.94 8.96 4.70
N ASN A 57 5.47 8.04 5.51
CA ASN A 57 6.87 7.65 5.42
C ASN A 57 7.25 7.06 4.06
N CYS A 58 6.38 6.22 3.47
CA CYS A 58 6.59 5.72 2.11
C CYS A 58 6.53 6.84 1.07
N HIS A 59 5.69 7.86 1.27
CA HIS A 59 5.63 9.03 0.38
C HIS A 59 6.90 9.86 0.47
N GLU A 60 7.41 10.12 1.67
CA GLU A 60 8.61 10.95 1.91
C GLU A 60 9.90 10.22 1.50
N ALA A 61 9.94 8.89 1.61
CA ALA A 61 11.07 8.08 1.14
C ALA A 61 11.18 8.01 -0.40
N HIS A 62 10.16 8.47 -1.12
CA HIS A 62 10.13 8.43 -2.58
C HIS A 62 9.76 9.79 -3.19
N ASP A 63 10.70 10.36 -3.94
CA ASP A 63 10.37 11.41 -4.93
C ASP A 63 9.31 10.83 -5.86
N THR A 64 8.08 11.31 -5.67
CA THR A 64 6.92 10.46 -5.84
C THR A 64 6.63 10.27 -7.32
N GLU A 65 6.90 9.07 -7.84
CA GLU A 65 6.32 8.65 -9.12
C GLU A 65 4.81 8.89 -9.03
N GLU A 66 4.24 9.53 -10.05
CA GLU A 66 2.82 9.88 -10.15
C GLU A 66 1.92 8.65 -9.87
N ASP A 67 2.43 7.46 -10.21
CA ASP A 67 1.81 6.14 -10.02
C ASP A 67 1.62 5.76 -8.52
N ILE A 68 2.43 6.27 -7.59
CA ILE A 68 2.33 5.99 -6.14
C ILE A 68 1.39 6.98 -5.43
N ARG A 69 1.13 8.17 -5.99
CA ARG A 69 0.14 9.11 -5.42
C ARG A 69 -1.27 8.54 -5.41
N GLY A 70 -1.65 7.82 -6.47
CA GLY A 70 -2.95 7.16 -6.55
C GLY A 70 -3.17 6.15 -5.42
N LEU A 71 -2.10 5.42 -5.08
CA LEU A 71 -2.09 4.49 -3.95
C LEU A 71 -2.38 5.24 -2.64
N PHE A 72 -1.63 6.30 -2.32
CA PHE A 72 -1.82 7.01 -1.05
C PHE A 72 -3.19 7.65 -0.89
N VAL A 73 -3.71 8.30 -1.93
CA VAL A 73 -5.06 8.89 -1.90
C VAL A 73 -6.11 7.81 -1.63
N TYR A 74 -5.98 6.65 -2.26
CA TYR A 74 -6.92 5.56 -2.07
C TYR A 74 -6.83 4.94 -0.67
N LEU A 75 -5.63 4.61 -0.21
CA LEU A 75 -5.44 4.01 1.12
C LEU A 75 -5.92 4.95 2.23
N PHE A 76 -5.71 6.26 2.08
CA PHE A 76 -6.23 7.28 3.01
C PHE A 76 -7.77 7.36 3.05
N ILE A 77 -8.45 7.12 1.94
CA ILE A 77 -9.94 7.13 1.89
C ILE A 77 -10.53 5.87 2.53
N MET A 78 -9.83 4.74 2.43
CA MET A 78 -10.30 3.43 2.93
C MET A 78 -9.87 3.14 4.37
N SER A 79 -8.94 3.92 4.93
CA SER A 79 -8.41 3.81 6.30
C SER A 79 -9.22 4.57 7.33
#